data_AF-A0A7C4HT55-F1
#
_entry.id   AF-A0A7C4HT55-F1
#
_cell.length_a   1.000
_cell.length_b   1.000
_cell.length_c   1.000
_cell.angle_alpha   90.00
_cell.angle_beta   90.00
_cell.angle_gamma   90.00
#
_symmetry.space_group_name_H-M   'P 1'
#
loop_
_entity.id
_entity.type
_entity.pdbx_description
1 polymer ?
#
loop_
_entity_poly.entity_id
_entity_poly.type
_entity_poly.pdbx_seq_one_letter_code
_entity_poly.pdbx_strand_id
1 'polypeptide(L)'
;MSAGSRKHLRPLIALLAFVLALGAVEVGARVAFRVRHHRLSPPNFPWMEITARGPRLVRNTHAEIFARINGRSVWLDVNSLGFRGPELDPKKSRPRLLLLGDSVMFGPGLLERETIPGRLRELIPGAEIINAAVPGLGTKEEVDLLDETWNKVRPDVVALGFYANDPHRSVILEEQYGNLPDWISGPITRLRRHSVAFNELWSRALAAALVRSGTLNAEWVELYNGQAWIRDRTTYDQIVRLAADDFGAAWHDDAWPGIEAELRRMSSLCVERGAKAAVVVFPVALQVGSEVGDTLPQERVAAIGRKLGIPALDPLPALRAHKTERLFYDQCHLTPLGAEVVAQELARFLRGERLVP
;
A
#
# COMPACT_ATOMS: atom_id res chain seq x y z
N MET A 1 -25.95 50.36 -28.61
CA MET A 1 -24.97 49.48 -27.93
C MET A 1 -23.67 49.52 -28.71
N SER A 2 -22.58 50.04 -28.12
CA SER A 2 -21.35 50.39 -28.84
C SER A 2 -20.55 49.15 -29.30
N ALA A 3 -19.82 49.29 -30.40
CA ALA A 3 -18.95 48.27 -30.99
C ALA A 3 -17.83 47.78 -30.03
N GLY A 4 -17.60 48.45 -28.90
CA GLY A 4 -16.68 48.02 -27.85
C GLY A 4 -17.15 46.79 -27.06
N SER A 5 -18.46 46.60 -26.89
CA SER A 5 -18.99 45.47 -26.08
C SER A 5 -18.82 44.10 -26.78
N ARG A 6 -18.73 44.08 -28.12
CA ARG A 6 -18.57 42.84 -28.91
C ARG A 6 -17.13 42.29 -28.90
N LYS A 7 -16.12 43.13 -28.65
CA LYS A 7 -14.70 42.71 -28.63
C LYS A 7 -14.37 41.83 -27.42
N HIS A 8 -15.02 42.05 -26.28
CA HIS A 8 -14.87 41.23 -25.08
C HIS A 8 -15.81 40.02 -25.02
N LEU A 9 -16.89 40.03 -25.83
CA LEU A 9 -17.88 38.96 -25.85
C LEU A 9 -17.39 37.70 -26.57
N ARG A 10 -16.62 37.84 -27.65
CA ARG A 10 -16.04 36.71 -28.39
C ARG A 10 -15.08 35.84 -27.57
N PRO A 11 -14.06 36.38 -26.86
CA PRO A 11 -13.21 35.57 -26.00
C PRO A 11 -13.98 34.95 -24.84
N LEU A 12 -15.01 35.63 -24.31
CA LEU A 12 -15.87 35.08 -23.26
C LEU A 12 -16.72 33.89 -23.77
N ILE A 13 -17.27 33.99 -24.98
CA ILE A 13 -18.01 32.89 -25.62
C ILE A 13 -17.07 31.72 -25.92
N ALA A 14 -15.86 31.98 -26.42
CA ALA A 14 -14.87 30.94 -26.68
C ALA A 14 -14.44 30.23 -25.38
N LEU A 15 -14.22 30.99 -24.30
CA LEU A 15 -13.92 30.45 -22.98
C LEU A 15 -15.08 29.61 -22.43
N LEU A 16 -16.31 30.10 -22.54
CA LEU A 16 -17.50 29.36 -22.12
C LEU A 16 -17.66 28.06 -22.91
N ALA A 17 -17.52 28.11 -24.24
CA ALA A 17 -17.59 26.93 -25.09
C ALA A 17 -16.50 25.91 -24.75
N PHE A 18 -15.28 26.38 -24.44
CA PHE A 18 -14.18 25.53 -24.00
C PHE A 18 -14.48 24.85 -22.65
N VAL A 19 -14.98 25.61 -21.66
CA VAL A 19 -15.37 25.06 -20.35
C VAL A 19 -16.51 24.04 -20.48
N LEU A 20 -17.51 24.33 -21.31
CA LEU A 20 -18.61 23.40 -21.58
C LEU A 20 -18.12 22.13 -22.29
N ALA A 21 -17.19 22.24 -23.23
CA ALA A 21 -16.59 21.09 -23.90
C ALA A 21 -15.81 20.21 -22.92
N LEU A 22 -15.00 20.81 -22.03
CA LEU A 22 -14.31 20.07 -20.95
C LEU A 22 -15.31 19.39 -20.01
N GLY A 23 -16.40 20.08 -19.66
CA GLY A 23 -17.49 19.50 -18.86
C GLY A 23 -18.15 18.31 -19.54
N ALA A 24 -18.41 18.39 -20.85
CA ALA A 24 -18.97 17.29 -21.63
C ALA A 24 -18.02 16.09 -21.72
N VAL A 25 -16.72 16.31 -21.90
CA VAL A 25 -15.68 15.25 -21.88
C VAL A 25 -15.64 14.55 -20.52
N GLU A 26 -15.67 15.32 -19.42
CA GLU A 26 -15.68 14.78 -18.06
C GLU A 26 -16.94 13.95 -17.77
N VAL A 27 -18.12 14.45 -18.16
CA VAL A 27 -19.39 13.70 -18.05
C VAL A 27 -19.35 12.43 -18.90
N GLY A 28 -18.87 12.53 -20.14
CA GLY A 28 -18.69 11.39 -21.03
C GLY A 28 -17.74 10.33 -20.45
N ALA A 29 -16.62 10.76 -19.88
CA ALA A 29 -15.66 9.88 -19.21
C ALA A 29 -16.27 9.20 -17.97
N ARG A 30 -17.05 9.93 -17.16
CA ARG A 30 -17.80 9.38 -16.01
C ARG A 30 -18.81 8.33 -16.45
N VAL A 31 -19.58 8.61 -17.51
CA VAL A 31 -20.58 7.67 -18.04
C VAL A 31 -19.91 6.45 -18.65
N ALA A 32 -18.88 6.62 -19.48
CA ALA A 32 -18.13 5.51 -20.08
C ALA A 32 -17.47 4.63 -19.01
N PHE A 33 -16.88 5.25 -17.99
CA PHE A 33 -16.35 4.55 -16.83
C PHE A 33 -17.46 3.76 -16.11
N ARG A 34 -18.58 4.43 -15.81
CA ARG A 34 -19.74 3.81 -15.15
C ARG A 34 -20.28 2.62 -15.93
N VAL A 35 -20.40 2.73 -17.25
CA VAL A 35 -20.90 1.65 -18.11
C VAL A 35 -19.90 0.51 -18.18
N ARG A 36 -18.62 0.80 -18.45
CA ARG A 36 -17.56 -0.21 -18.59
C ARG A 36 -17.31 -0.99 -17.30
N HIS A 37 -17.48 -0.34 -16.15
CA HIS A 37 -17.14 -0.90 -14.86
C HIS A 37 -18.36 -1.13 -13.95
N HIS A 38 -19.58 -0.83 -14.42
CA HIS A 38 -20.83 -0.87 -13.66
C HIS A 38 -20.78 -0.07 -12.33
N ARG A 39 -20.26 1.18 -12.35
CA ARG A 39 -19.90 1.94 -11.13
C ARG A 39 -20.32 3.39 -11.07
N LEU A 40 -20.49 3.93 -9.86
CA LEU A 40 -20.81 5.34 -9.64
C LEU A 40 -19.56 6.27 -9.66
N SER A 41 -18.37 5.74 -9.31
CA SER A 41 -17.14 6.53 -9.15
C SER A 41 -15.90 5.87 -9.77
N PRO A 42 -14.97 6.62 -10.37
CA PRO A 42 -13.75 6.09 -10.99
C PRO A 42 -12.58 5.85 -10.01
N PRO A 43 -11.59 5.02 -10.41
CA PRO A 43 -10.42 4.63 -9.63
C PRO A 43 -9.45 5.80 -9.59
N ASN A 44 -9.70 6.70 -8.66
CA ASN A 44 -9.05 7.98 -8.71
C ASN A 44 -8.85 8.57 -7.33
N PHE A 45 -8.17 7.80 -6.48
CA PHE A 45 -7.73 8.09 -5.10
C PHE A 45 -8.39 9.32 -4.42
N PRO A 46 -9.72 9.44 -4.29
CA PRO A 46 -10.31 10.49 -3.45
C PRO A 46 -9.96 10.27 -1.98
N TRP A 47 -9.51 9.04 -1.67
CA TRP A 47 -9.20 8.51 -0.37
C TRP A 47 -7.70 8.55 -0.01
N MET A 48 -6.83 9.12 -0.86
CA MET A 48 -5.44 9.43 -0.48
C MET A 48 -5.07 10.89 -0.71
N GLU A 49 -4.14 11.37 0.11
CA GLU A 49 -3.47 12.66 -0.01
C GLU A 49 -1.96 12.48 0.17
N ILE A 50 -1.18 13.38 -0.42
CA ILE A 50 0.29 13.34 -0.36
C ILE A 50 0.75 14.39 0.63
N THR A 51 1.58 13.97 1.58
CA THR A 51 2.23 14.84 2.56
C THR A 51 3.74 14.86 2.31
N ALA A 52 4.45 15.77 2.98
CA ALA A 52 5.91 15.81 2.94
C ALA A 52 6.58 14.50 3.44
N ARG A 53 5.84 13.67 4.19
CA ARG A 53 6.30 12.38 4.76
C ARG A 53 5.62 11.17 4.09
N GLY A 54 5.16 11.34 2.85
CA GLY A 54 4.54 10.27 2.06
C GLY A 54 3.01 10.34 1.98
N PRO A 55 2.39 9.36 1.31
CA PRO A 55 0.93 9.31 1.17
C PRO A 55 0.24 9.00 2.50
N ARG A 56 -0.97 9.52 2.68
CA ARG A 56 -1.86 9.24 3.81
C ARG A 56 -3.27 9.00 3.28
N LEU A 57 -4.07 8.23 4.01
CA LEU A 57 -5.49 8.12 3.70
C LEU A 57 -6.21 9.42 4.08
N VAL A 58 -7.17 9.84 3.26
CA VAL A 58 -8.03 10.98 3.57
C VAL A 58 -8.97 10.60 4.70
N ARG A 59 -8.94 11.37 5.78
CA ARG A 59 -9.77 11.17 6.98
C ARG A 59 -11.26 11.23 6.64
N ASN A 60 -12.06 10.45 7.37
CA ASN A 60 -13.52 10.39 7.20
C ASN A 60 -13.94 10.01 5.76
N THR A 61 -13.16 9.17 5.10
CA THR A 61 -13.54 8.65 3.78
C THR A 61 -14.48 7.48 3.95
N HIS A 62 -15.65 7.59 3.33
CA HIS A 62 -16.63 6.51 3.22
C HIS A 62 -16.98 6.36 1.74
N ALA A 63 -16.30 5.45 1.06
CA ALA A 63 -16.40 5.34 -0.39
C ALA A 63 -16.22 3.92 -0.88
N GLU A 64 -16.92 3.58 -1.97
CA GLU A 64 -16.63 2.39 -2.75
C GLU A 64 -15.30 2.58 -3.50
N ILE A 65 -14.35 1.67 -3.28
CA ILE A 65 -13.09 1.62 -4.00
C ILE A 65 -13.06 0.40 -4.92
N PHE A 66 -12.43 0.57 -6.08
CA PHE A 66 -12.17 -0.54 -6.99
C PHE A 66 -10.72 -0.99 -6.89
N ALA A 67 -10.53 -2.26 -6.53
CA ALA A 67 -9.24 -2.89 -6.59
C ALA A 67 -9.03 -3.55 -7.94
N ARG A 68 -8.15 -2.97 -8.77
CA ARG A 68 -7.80 -3.52 -10.10
C ARG A 68 -7.19 -4.91 -9.99
N ILE A 69 -6.43 -5.18 -8.92
CA ILE A 69 -5.74 -6.45 -8.66
C ILE A 69 -6.66 -7.69 -8.63
N ASN A 70 -7.92 -7.52 -8.26
CA ASN A 70 -8.86 -8.64 -8.13
C ASN A 70 -10.23 -8.38 -8.77
N GLY A 71 -10.42 -7.22 -9.40
CA GLY A 71 -11.68 -6.88 -10.04
C GLY A 71 -12.82 -6.57 -9.06
N ARG A 72 -12.56 -6.51 -7.74
CA ARG A 72 -13.60 -6.30 -6.73
C ARG A 72 -13.79 -4.82 -6.42
N SER A 73 -15.05 -4.44 -6.27
CA SER A 73 -15.43 -3.23 -5.54
C SER A 73 -15.59 -3.57 -4.06
N VAL A 74 -15.01 -2.76 -3.18
CA VAL A 74 -15.20 -2.88 -1.73
C VAL A 74 -15.48 -1.51 -1.12
N TRP A 75 -16.27 -1.48 -0.06
CA TRP A 75 -16.46 -0.26 0.71
C TRP A 75 -15.21 -0.02 1.58
N LEU A 76 -14.61 1.16 1.44
CA LEU A 76 -13.52 1.64 2.27
C LEU A 76 -14.06 2.64 3.28
N ASP A 77 -13.91 2.31 4.56
CA ASP A 77 -14.10 3.24 5.67
C ASP A 77 -12.73 3.64 6.21
N VAL A 78 -12.49 4.95 6.25
CA VAL A 78 -11.32 5.57 6.86
C VAL A 78 -11.78 6.46 7.99
N ASN A 79 -11.31 6.17 9.20
CA ASN A 79 -11.71 6.89 10.40
C ASN A 79 -11.15 8.32 10.46
N SER A 80 -11.52 9.04 11.52
CA SER A 80 -11.12 10.43 11.78
C SER A 80 -9.61 10.64 11.93
N LEU A 81 -8.84 9.58 12.19
CA LEU A 81 -7.38 9.62 12.26
C LEU A 81 -6.68 9.33 10.94
N GLY A 82 -7.40 8.83 9.93
CA GLY A 82 -6.82 8.45 8.64
C GLY A 82 -6.41 6.98 8.58
N PHE A 83 -7.03 6.11 9.37
CA PHE A 83 -6.78 4.67 9.38
C PHE A 83 -7.97 3.90 8.81
N ARG A 84 -7.68 2.79 8.15
CA ARG A 84 -8.73 1.93 7.59
C ARG A 84 -9.46 1.20 8.73
N GLY A 85 -10.79 1.23 8.69
CA GLY A 85 -11.66 0.57 9.65
C GLY A 85 -12.30 1.53 10.67
N PRO A 86 -12.72 1.02 11.84
CA PRO A 86 -13.57 1.77 12.77
C PRO A 86 -12.82 2.92 13.48
N GLU A 87 -13.59 3.81 14.10
CA GLU A 87 -13.06 4.76 15.08
C GLU A 87 -12.42 4.04 16.26
N LEU A 88 -11.36 4.64 16.79
CA LEU A 88 -10.69 4.14 18.00
C LEU A 88 -11.53 4.47 19.22
N ASP A 89 -11.52 3.59 20.23
CA ASP A 89 -12.14 3.86 21.53
C ASP A 89 -11.42 5.05 22.19
N PRO A 90 -12.07 6.22 22.37
CA PRO A 90 -11.41 7.39 22.94
C PRO A 90 -10.89 7.17 24.36
N LYS A 91 -11.49 6.22 25.11
CA LYS A 91 -11.07 5.88 26.47
C LYS A 91 -9.89 4.92 26.52
N LYS A 92 -9.54 4.27 25.40
CA LYS A 92 -8.52 3.22 25.33
C LYS A 92 -8.76 2.15 26.42
N SER A 93 -9.95 1.53 26.41
CA SER A 93 -10.36 0.50 27.39
C SER A 93 -9.60 -0.83 27.26
N ARG A 94 -8.85 -1.02 26.17
CA ARG A 94 -8.06 -2.20 25.83
C ARG A 94 -6.73 -1.79 25.21
N PRO A 95 -5.68 -2.62 25.29
CA PRO A 95 -4.39 -2.34 24.66
C PRO A 95 -4.55 -2.16 23.15
N ARG A 96 -3.82 -1.21 22.57
CA ARG A 96 -3.84 -0.88 21.14
C ARG A 96 -2.68 -1.54 20.42
N LEU A 97 -3.01 -2.34 19.41
CA LEU A 97 -2.05 -2.87 18.43
C LEU A 97 -2.16 -2.05 17.14
N LEU A 98 -1.13 -1.26 16.86
CA LEU A 98 -1.01 -0.50 15.62
C LEU A 98 -0.26 -1.34 14.58
N LEU A 99 -0.94 -1.62 13.46
CA LEU A 99 -0.37 -2.33 12.33
C LEU A 99 0.05 -1.31 11.27
N LEU A 100 1.36 -1.14 11.11
CA LEU A 100 1.96 -0.37 10.02
C LEU A 100 2.17 -1.30 8.81
N GLY A 101 2.25 -0.72 7.63
CA GLY A 101 2.51 -1.49 6.42
C GLY A 101 2.13 -0.73 5.15
N ASP A 102 2.27 -1.44 4.05
CA ASP A 102 1.98 -0.98 2.71
C ASP A 102 0.63 -1.53 2.20
N SER A 103 0.53 -1.82 0.89
CA SER A 103 -0.66 -2.43 0.31
C SER A 103 -0.92 -3.86 0.80
N VAL A 104 0.09 -4.64 1.19
CA VAL A 104 -0.11 -6.02 1.67
C VAL A 104 -0.90 -6.03 2.98
N MET A 105 -0.49 -5.21 3.96
CA MET A 105 -1.21 -5.06 5.24
C MET A 105 -2.55 -4.30 5.06
N PHE A 106 -2.60 -3.32 4.14
CA PHE A 106 -3.83 -2.57 3.85
C PHE A 106 -4.95 -3.47 3.34
N GLY A 107 -4.63 -4.47 2.50
CA GLY A 107 -5.59 -5.42 1.92
C GLY A 107 -6.52 -4.80 0.84
N PRO A 108 -5.98 -4.25 -0.26
CA PRO A 108 -6.79 -3.66 -1.31
C PRO A 108 -7.78 -4.68 -1.89
N GLY A 109 -9.05 -4.28 -2.01
CA GLY A 109 -10.08 -5.15 -2.59
C GLY A 109 -10.54 -6.30 -1.70
N LEU A 110 -10.04 -6.41 -0.47
CA LEU A 110 -10.61 -7.24 0.58
C LEU A 110 -11.69 -6.46 1.32
N LEU A 111 -12.75 -7.13 1.77
CA LEU A 111 -13.67 -6.56 2.75
C LEU A 111 -12.94 -6.36 4.08
N GLU A 112 -13.40 -5.43 4.93
CA GLU A 112 -12.70 -5.14 6.19
C GLU A 112 -12.43 -6.40 7.02
N ARG A 113 -13.43 -7.27 7.18
CA ARG A 113 -13.31 -8.56 7.88
C ARG A 113 -12.38 -9.58 7.20
N GLU A 114 -12.07 -9.41 5.92
CA GLU A 114 -11.18 -10.30 5.16
C GLU A 114 -9.71 -9.86 5.26
N THR A 115 -9.43 -8.62 5.66
CA THR A 115 -8.05 -8.13 5.84
C THR A 115 -7.37 -8.79 7.05
N ILE A 116 -6.03 -8.80 7.09
CA ILE A 116 -5.28 -9.28 8.25
C ILE A 116 -5.73 -8.55 9.54
N PRO A 117 -5.81 -7.21 9.60
CA PRO A 117 -6.32 -6.50 10.78
C PRO A 117 -7.76 -6.87 11.13
N GLY A 118 -8.63 -7.06 10.14
CA GLY A 118 -10.02 -7.50 10.34
C GLY A 118 -10.11 -8.85 11.03
N ARG A 119 -9.37 -9.83 10.53
CA ARG A 119 -9.26 -11.17 11.12
C ARG A 119 -8.65 -11.12 12.53
N LEU A 120 -7.64 -10.29 12.74
CA LEU A 120 -7.04 -10.10 14.07
C LEU A 120 -8.02 -9.55 15.10
N ARG A 121 -9.01 -8.72 14.73
CA ARG A 121 -10.05 -8.26 15.67
C ARG A 121 -10.93 -9.40 16.18
N GLU A 122 -11.20 -10.39 15.33
CA GLU A 122 -11.92 -11.61 15.73
C GLU A 122 -11.03 -12.53 16.57
N LEU A 123 -9.77 -12.68 16.16
CA LEU A 123 -8.82 -13.56 16.83
C LEU A 123 -8.36 -13.02 18.19
N ILE A 124 -8.27 -11.70 18.39
CA ILE A 124 -7.73 -11.05 19.61
C ILE A 124 -8.73 -9.99 20.10
N PRO A 125 -9.92 -10.38 20.61
CA PRO A 125 -10.95 -9.43 21.02
C PRO A 125 -10.53 -8.54 22.20
N GLY A 126 -9.53 -8.98 22.99
CA GLY A 126 -8.96 -8.24 24.10
C GLY A 126 -8.04 -7.08 23.71
N ALA A 127 -7.78 -6.86 22.42
CA ALA A 127 -6.94 -5.76 21.93
C ALA A 127 -7.68 -4.91 20.87
N GLU A 128 -7.37 -3.62 20.82
CA GLU A 128 -7.80 -2.70 19.76
C GLU A 128 -6.84 -2.76 18.59
N ILE A 129 -7.26 -3.46 17.53
CA ILE A 129 -6.48 -3.63 16.31
C ILE A 129 -6.72 -2.47 15.34
N ILE A 130 -5.65 -1.75 15.00
CA ILE A 130 -5.67 -0.55 14.17
C ILE A 130 -4.91 -0.81 12.87
N ASN A 131 -5.60 -0.70 11.73
CA ASN A 131 -4.97 -0.80 10.41
C ASN A 131 -4.48 0.58 9.96
N ALA A 132 -3.21 0.88 10.22
CA ALA A 132 -2.57 2.10 9.78
C ALA A 132 -1.78 1.92 8.48
N ALA A 133 -1.91 0.78 7.80
CA ALA A 133 -1.23 0.55 6.56
C ALA A 133 -1.75 1.48 5.45
N VAL A 134 -0.85 1.96 4.60
CA VAL A 134 -1.17 2.84 3.48
C VAL A 134 -0.47 2.31 2.23
N PRO A 135 -1.17 2.12 1.10
CA PRO A 135 -0.55 1.60 -0.11
C PRO A 135 0.69 2.40 -0.55
N GLY A 136 1.79 1.68 -0.76
CA GLY A 136 3.07 2.16 -1.31
C GLY A 136 3.91 3.04 -0.39
N LEU A 137 3.77 2.87 0.93
CA LEU A 137 4.81 3.27 1.87
C LEU A 137 6.01 2.33 1.75
N GLY A 138 7.21 2.84 1.98
CA GLY A 138 8.33 2.01 2.41
C GLY A 138 8.52 2.10 3.93
N THR A 139 9.49 1.36 4.47
CA THR A 139 9.72 1.31 5.93
C THR A 139 9.92 2.71 6.53
N LYS A 140 10.50 3.65 5.78
CA LYS A 140 10.68 5.02 6.25
C LYS A 140 9.37 5.74 6.51
N GLU A 141 8.47 5.75 5.54
CA GLU A 141 7.20 6.46 5.67
C GLU A 141 6.27 5.78 6.70
N GLU A 142 6.39 4.47 6.89
CA GLU A 142 5.68 3.76 7.95
C GLU A 142 6.08 4.25 9.35
N VAL A 143 7.38 4.41 9.58
CA VAL A 143 7.89 4.93 10.85
C VAL A 143 7.61 6.43 11.00
N ASP A 144 7.57 7.19 9.91
CA ASP A 144 7.13 8.59 9.93
C ASP A 144 5.64 8.71 10.30
N LEU A 145 4.78 7.82 9.79
CA LEU A 145 3.37 7.73 10.16
C LEU A 145 3.18 7.39 11.65
N LEU A 146 3.99 6.47 12.17
CA LEU A 146 4.01 6.13 13.59
C LEU A 146 4.29 7.36 14.45
N ASP A 147 5.34 8.11 14.11
CA ASP A 147 5.72 9.31 14.87
C ASP A 147 4.65 10.40 14.82
N GLU A 148 4.09 10.68 13.62
CA GLU A 148 3.03 11.67 13.41
C GLU A 148 1.77 11.38 14.23
N THR A 149 1.41 10.11 14.35
CA THR A 149 0.13 9.70 14.91
C THR A 149 0.23 9.26 16.36
N TRP A 150 1.44 9.12 16.92
CA TRP A 150 1.68 8.58 18.24
C TRP A 150 0.80 9.19 19.32
N ASN A 151 0.74 10.52 19.41
CA ASN A 151 0.00 11.20 20.49
C ASN A 151 -1.51 10.98 20.42
N LYS A 152 -2.03 10.61 19.24
CA LYS A 152 -3.46 10.35 19.03
C LYS A 152 -3.79 8.88 19.27
N VAL A 153 -2.96 7.95 18.79
CA VAL A 153 -3.22 6.52 18.93
C VAL A 153 -2.60 5.90 20.19
N ARG A 154 -1.46 6.38 20.69
CA ARG A 154 -0.79 5.89 21.92
C ARG A 154 -0.76 4.35 21.97
N PRO A 155 -0.09 3.71 20.98
CA PRO A 155 -0.11 2.26 20.85
C PRO A 155 0.63 1.59 22.03
N ASP A 156 0.20 0.39 22.42
CA ASP A 156 0.93 -0.45 23.38
C ASP A 156 1.85 -1.44 22.64
N VAL A 157 1.46 -1.80 21.41
CA VAL A 157 2.25 -2.59 20.47
C VAL A 157 2.20 -1.95 19.10
N VAL A 158 3.34 -1.90 18.44
CA VAL A 158 3.49 -1.54 17.03
C VAL A 158 4.02 -2.77 16.31
N ALA A 159 3.30 -3.25 15.30
CA ALA A 159 3.79 -4.29 14.42
C ALA A 159 3.91 -3.72 13.00
N LEU A 160 5.14 -3.73 12.47
CA LEU A 160 5.46 -3.26 11.14
C LEU A 160 5.36 -4.40 10.14
N GLY A 161 4.55 -4.23 9.10
CA GLY A 161 4.42 -5.18 8.00
C GLY A 161 5.42 -4.87 6.90
N PHE A 162 6.59 -5.50 6.94
CA PHE A 162 7.65 -5.31 5.95
C PHE A 162 7.34 -6.12 4.70
N TYR A 163 7.46 -5.50 3.52
CA TYR A 163 7.47 -6.19 2.24
C TYR A 163 8.77 -5.90 1.46
N ALA A 164 9.07 -6.73 0.47
CA ALA A 164 10.39 -6.72 -0.18
C ALA A 164 10.67 -5.48 -1.06
N ASN A 165 9.65 -4.67 -1.33
CA ASN A 165 9.77 -3.38 -2.04
C ASN A 165 9.95 -2.17 -1.09
N ASP A 166 9.85 -2.37 0.22
CA ASP A 166 10.05 -1.34 1.25
C ASP A 166 11.40 -0.60 1.23
N PRO A 167 12.53 -1.11 0.68
CA PRO A 167 13.75 -0.33 0.57
C PRO A 167 13.56 1.01 -0.18
N HIS A 168 12.55 1.07 -1.04
CA HIS A 168 12.24 2.23 -1.85
C HIS A 168 10.77 2.61 -1.69
N ARG A 169 10.47 3.89 -1.90
CA ARG A 169 9.08 4.30 -2.09
C ARG A 169 8.60 3.70 -3.42
N SER A 170 7.32 3.32 -3.50
CA SER A 170 6.76 2.83 -4.76
C SER A 170 7.02 3.83 -5.88
N VAL A 171 7.80 3.42 -6.90
CA VAL A 171 8.15 4.25 -8.06
C VAL A 171 6.90 4.78 -8.76
N ILE A 172 5.82 3.98 -8.79
CA ILE A 172 4.55 4.41 -9.35
C ILE A 172 3.95 5.55 -8.54
N LEU A 173 4.03 5.55 -7.21
CA LEU A 173 3.56 6.68 -6.39
C LEU A 173 4.54 7.85 -6.38
N GLU A 174 5.84 7.58 -6.44
CA GLU A 174 6.91 8.57 -6.49
C GLU A 174 6.90 9.33 -7.83
N GLU A 175 6.64 8.68 -8.94
CA GLU A 175 6.47 9.38 -10.21
C GLU A 175 5.06 9.95 -10.40
N GLN A 176 4.05 9.35 -9.78
CA GLN A 176 2.71 9.94 -9.79
C GLN A 176 2.64 11.24 -8.98
N TYR A 177 3.50 11.43 -7.97
CA TYR A 177 3.33 12.49 -6.97
C TYR A 177 4.61 13.10 -6.37
N GLY A 178 5.78 12.44 -6.46
CA GLY A 178 7.02 12.77 -5.74
C GLY A 178 8.13 13.44 -6.57
N ASN A 179 8.22 13.17 -7.89
CA ASN A 179 9.26 13.77 -8.76
C ASN A 179 8.87 15.12 -9.39
N LEU A 180 7.71 15.66 -9.00
CA LEU A 180 7.26 16.98 -9.45
C LEU A 180 7.54 18.01 -8.35
N PRO A 181 8.06 19.19 -8.69
CA PRO A 181 8.12 20.31 -7.76
C PRO A 181 6.77 20.55 -7.07
N ASP A 182 6.78 20.92 -5.79
CA ASP A 182 5.57 21.10 -4.97
C ASP A 182 4.51 22.01 -5.62
N TRP A 183 4.95 23.02 -6.37
CA TRP A 183 4.07 23.94 -7.08
C TRP A 183 3.29 23.28 -8.25
N ILE A 184 3.72 22.10 -8.72
CA ILE A 184 3.06 21.29 -9.75
C ILE A 184 2.31 20.10 -9.14
N SER A 185 2.91 19.41 -8.16
CA SER A 185 2.36 18.17 -7.59
C SER A 185 0.99 18.39 -6.93
N GLY A 186 0.80 19.50 -6.21
CA GLY A 186 -0.46 19.86 -5.57
C GLY A 186 -1.63 20.07 -6.57
N PRO A 187 -1.49 20.95 -7.57
CA PRO A 187 -2.49 21.13 -8.62
C PRO A 187 -2.83 19.83 -9.38
N ILE A 188 -1.82 19.03 -9.75
CA ILE A 188 -2.04 17.76 -10.46
C ILE A 188 -2.80 16.77 -9.58
N THR A 189 -2.43 16.63 -8.31
CA THR A 189 -3.16 15.78 -7.36
C THR A 189 -4.61 16.22 -7.22
N ARG A 190 -4.87 17.52 -7.13
CA ARG A 190 -6.23 18.08 -7.08
C ARG A 190 -7.02 17.79 -8.37
N LEU A 191 -6.41 17.97 -9.54
CA LEU A 191 -7.05 17.68 -10.83
C LEU A 191 -7.36 16.19 -10.99
N ARG A 192 -6.42 15.30 -10.62
CA ARG A 192 -6.66 13.85 -10.61
C ARG A 192 -7.82 13.50 -9.70
N ARG A 193 -7.89 14.05 -8.48
CA ARG A 193 -9.00 13.83 -7.54
C ARG A 193 -10.36 14.23 -8.11
N HIS A 194 -10.44 15.33 -8.86
CA HIS A 194 -11.73 15.90 -9.29
C HIS A 194 -12.12 15.59 -10.74
N SER A 195 -11.20 15.12 -11.59
CA SER A 195 -11.46 14.78 -12.99
C SER A 195 -11.08 13.33 -13.33
N VAL A 196 -12.09 12.59 -13.79
CA VAL A 196 -11.94 11.21 -14.28
C VAL A 196 -11.13 11.18 -15.55
N ALA A 197 -11.46 12.08 -16.48
CA ALA A 197 -10.82 12.15 -17.78
C ALA A 197 -9.33 12.46 -17.63
N PHE A 198 -9.02 13.45 -16.78
CA PHE A 198 -7.63 13.84 -16.51
C PHE A 198 -6.83 12.71 -15.87
N ASN A 199 -7.38 12.01 -14.87
CA ASN A 199 -6.64 10.92 -14.24
C ASN A 199 -6.39 9.73 -15.15
N GLU A 200 -7.37 9.31 -15.95
CA GLU A 200 -7.16 8.19 -16.87
C GLU A 200 -6.10 8.55 -17.91
N LEU A 201 -6.13 9.79 -18.43
CA LEU A 201 -5.09 10.27 -19.34
C LEU A 201 -3.72 10.33 -18.66
N TRP A 202 -3.64 10.94 -17.48
CA TRP A 202 -2.40 11.07 -16.71
C TRP A 202 -1.80 9.72 -16.37
N SER A 203 -2.61 8.78 -15.86
CA SER A 203 -2.15 7.45 -15.47
C SER A 203 -1.62 6.66 -16.67
N ARG A 204 -2.26 6.77 -17.83
CA ARG A 204 -1.80 6.12 -19.07
C ARG A 204 -0.53 6.76 -19.62
N ALA A 205 -0.45 8.09 -19.60
CA ALA A 205 0.73 8.83 -20.04
C ALA A 205 1.95 8.49 -19.18
N LEU A 206 1.77 8.45 -17.85
CA LEU A 206 2.83 8.10 -16.93
C LEU A 206 3.26 6.63 -17.06
N ALA A 207 2.32 5.69 -17.10
CA ALA A 207 2.65 4.28 -17.32
C ALA A 207 3.41 4.08 -18.64
N ALA A 208 3.01 4.78 -19.71
CA ALA A 208 3.74 4.72 -20.98
C ALA A 208 5.14 5.36 -20.89
N ALA A 209 5.31 6.43 -20.11
CA ALA A 209 6.61 7.05 -19.88
C ALA A 209 7.55 6.11 -19.10
N LEU A 210 7.06 5.52 -18.01
CA LEU A 210 7.75 4.53 -17.17
C LEU A 210 8.24 3.30 -17.94
N VAL A 211 7.39 2.77 -18.83
CA VAL A 211 7.78 1.64 -19.68
C VAL A 211 8.83 2.07 -20.71
N ARG A 212 8.68 3.26 -21.31
CA ARG A 212 9.65 3.78 -22.29
C ARG A 212 11.00 4.12 -21.67
N SER A 213 11.05 4.55 -20.41
CA SER A 213 12.29 4.81 -19.69
C SER A 213 12.98 3.54 -19.20
N GLY A 214 12.33 2.37 -19.32
CA GLY A 214 12.83 1.10 -18.80
C GLY A 214 12.64 0.94 -17.28
N THR A 215 11.99 1.90 -16.63
CA THR A 215 11.74 1.93 -15.18
C THR A 215 10.72 0.85 -14.74
N LEU A 216 9.80 0.47 -15.62
CA LEU A 216 8.96 -0.71 -15.42
C LEU A 216 9.45 -1.84 -16.34
N ASN A 217 10.28 -2.71 -15.80
CA ASN A 217 10.71 -3.91 -16.51
C ASN A 217 9.58 -4.95 -16.49
N ALA A 218 8.95 -5.22 -17.64
CA ALA A 218 7.92 -6.24 -17.76
C ALA A 218 8.46 -7.65 -18.04
N GLU A 219 9.77 -7.79 -18.31
CA GLU A 219 10.40 -9.07 -18.67
C GLU A 219 10.32 -10.09 -17.53
N TRP A 220 10.41 -9.64 -16.28
CA TRP A 220 10.25 -10.54 -15.13
C TRP A 220 8.85 -11.17 -15.09
N VAL A 221 7.81 -10.47 -15.61
CA VAL A 221 6.44 -10.98 -15.66
C VAL A 221 6.33 -12.14 -16.65
N GLU A 222 7.02 -12.05 -17.79
CA GLU A 222 7.06 -13.13 -18.77
C GLU A 222 7.78 -14.37 -18.20
N LEU A 223 8.92 -14.17 -17.54
CA LEU A 223 9.64 -15.25 -16.84
C LEU A 223 8.82 -15.86 -15.70
N TYR A 224 8.11 -15.02 -14.93
CA TYR A 224 7.21 -15.46 -13.88
C TYR A 224 6.07 -16.33 -14.43
N ASN A 225 5.45 -15.90 -15.54
CA ASN A 225 4.39 -16.68 -16.19
C ASN A 225 4.89 -17.99 -16.81
N GLY A 226 6.18 -18.06 -17.15
CA GLY A 226 6.82 -19.28 -17.66
C GLY A 226 7.04 -20.38 -16.61
N GLN A 227 6.90 -20.08 -15.31
CA GLN A 227 6.95 -21.03 -14.19
C GLN A 227 8.24 -21.88 -14.03
N ALA A 228 9.25 -21.71 -14.88
CA ALA A 228 10.54 -22.40 -14.75
C ALA A 228 11.21 -22.13 -13.38
N TRP A 229 11.01 -20.92 -12.85
CA TRP A 229 11.49 -20.46 -11.53
C TRP A 229 11.04 -21.33 -10.35
N ILE A 230 10.01 -22.16 -10.52
CA ILE A 230 9.56 -23.07 -9.45
C ILE A 230 10.71 -24.03 -9.08
N ARG A 231 11.47 -24.51 -10.07
CA ARG A 231 12.54 -25.51 -9.88
C ARG A 231 13.92 -25.03 -10.31
N ASP A 232 14.00 -24.03 -11.17
CA ASP A 232 15.26 -23.49 -11.67
C ASP A 232 15.69 -22.23 -10.90
N ARG A 233 16.80 -22.37 -10.18
CA ARG A 233 17.46 -21.28 -9.45
C ARG A 233 17.88 -20.15 -10.39
N THR A 234 18.29 -20.44 -11.60
CA THR A 234 18.78 -19.42 -12.54
C THR A 234 17.66 -18.48 -12.96
N THR A 235 16.52 -19.03 -13.36
CA THR A 235 15.31 -18.25 -13.68
C THR A 235 14.80 -17.49 -12.45
N TYR A 236 14.83 -18.12 -11.26
CA TYR A 236 14.45 -17.46 -10.00
C TYR A 236 15.30 -16.20 -9.74
N ASP A 237 16.62 -16.34 -9.75
CA ASP A 237 17.56 -15.24 -9.49
C ASP A 237 17.46 -14.15 -10.59
N GLN A 238 17.15 -14.54 -11.83
CA GLN A 238 16.89 -13.60 -12.91
C GLN A 238 15.62 -12.78 -12.68
N ILE A 239 14.52 -13.40 -12.23
CA ILE A 239 13.29 -12.68 -11.88
C ILE A 239 13.56 -11.69 -10.75
N VAL A 240 14.24 -12.12 -9.68
CA VAL A 240 14.60 -11.25 -8.55
C VAL A 240 15.38 -10.03 -9.03
N ARG A 241 16.41 -10.23 -9.86
CA ARG A 241 17.22 -9.13 -10.41
C ARG A 241 16.41 -8.18 -11.30
N LEU A 242 15.53 -8.70 -12.15
CA LEU A 242 14.70 -7.90 -13.05
C LEU A 242 13.56 -7.16 -12.33
N ALA A 243 13.18 -7.62 -11.14
CA ALA A 243 12.18 -7.01 -10.28
C ALA A 243 12.80 -6.06 -9.22
N ALA A 244 14.05 -5.60 -9.40
CA ALA A 244 14.74 -4.74 -8.44
C ALA A 244 13.99 -3.43 -8.10
N ASP A 245 13.23 -2.87 -9.06
CA ASP A 245 12.40 -1.68 -8.86
C ASP A 245 11.02 -1.98 -8.20
N ASP A 246 10.76 -3.24 -7.85
CA ASP A 246 9.60 -3.70 -7.07
C ASP A 246 10.08 -4.60 -5.92
N PHE A 247 9.70 -5.88 -5.87
CA PHE A 247 10.01 -6.77 -4.75
C PHE A 247 11.47 -7.27 -4.72
N GLY A 248 12.22 -7.13 -5.80
CA GLY A 248 13.60 -7.60 -5.90
C GLY A 248 14.58 -6.81 -5.05
N ALA A 249 14.22 -5.58 -4.64
CA ALA A 249 15.08 -4.67 -3.89
C ALA A 249 15.66 -5.31 -2.61
N ALA A 250 14.86 -6.08 -1.86
CA ALA A 250 15.33 -6.73 -0.62
C ALA A 250 16.40 -7.82 -0.82
N TRP A 251 16.69 -8.24 -2.06
CA TRP A 251 17.80 -9.17 -2.33
C TRP A 251 19.16 -8.48 -2.51
N HIS A 252 19.19 -7.15 -2.54
CA HIS A 252 20.41 -6.37 -2.71
C HIS A 252 20.92 -5.81 -1.37
N ASP A 253 22.24 -5.79 -1.18
CA ASP A 253 22.86 -5.38 0.09
C ASP A 253 22.66 -3.89 0.41
N ASP A 254 22.52 -3.04 -0.61
CA ASP A 254 22.35 -1.60 -0.51
C ASP A 254 20.97 -1.17 0.00
N ALA A 255 19.97 -2.05 -0.06
CA ALA A 255 18.64 -1.83 0.51
C ALA A 255 18.64 -1.75 2.05
N TRP A 256 19.52 -2.51 2.72
CA TRP A 256 19.40 -2.80 4.14
C TRP A 256 19.85 -1.70 5.12
N PRO A 257 20.86 -0.85 4.83
CA PRO A 257 21.26 0.21 5.74
C PRO A 257 20.12 1.18 6.10
N GLY A 258 19.30 1.54 5.11
CA GLY A 258 18.11 2.38 5.31
C GLY A 258 17.10 1.67 6.21
N ILE A 259 16.70 0.45 5.85
CA ILE A 259 15.75 -0.35 6.63
C ILE A 259 16.20 -0.54 8.08
N GLU A 260 17.48 -0.87 8.32
CA GLU A 260 18.00 -1.02 9.67
C GLU A 260 17.89 0.28 10.48
N ALA A 261 18.20 1.43 9.87
CA ALA A 261 18.09 2.73 10.53
C ALA A 261 16.63 3.06 10.91
N GLU A 262 15.68 2.73 10.04
CA GLU A 262 14.25 2.97 10.26
C GLU A 262 13.67 2.03 11.33
N LEU A 263 14.01 0.73 11.29
CA LEU A 263 13.64 -0.23 12.34
C LEU A 263 14.23 0.14 13.70
N ARG A 264 15.46 0.67 13.72
CA ARG A 264 16.06 1.23 14.93
C ARG A 264 15.27 2.44 15.43
N ARG A 265 14.87 3.37 14.56
CA ARG A 265 14.04 4.52 14.94
C ARG A 265 12.70 4.06 15.51
N MET A 266 12.03 3.10 14.88
CA MET A 266 10.79 2.52 15.41
C MET A 266 11.00 1.94 16.82
N SER A 267 12.05 1.13 17.01
CA SER A 267 12.36 0.55 18.32
C SER A 267 12.61 1.62 19.38
N SER A 268 13.41 2.64 19.07
CA SER A 268 13.64 3.78 19.96
C SER A 268 12.35 4.50 20.34
N LEU A 269 11.48 4.81 19.37
CA LEU A 269 10.18 5.44 19.63
C LEU A 269 9.31 4.59 20.54
N CYS A 270 9.29 3.26 20.33
CA CYS A 270 8.54 2.34 21.18
C CYS A 270 9.09 2.30 22.61
N VAL A 271 10.40 2.13 22.78
CA VAL A 271 11.06 2.08 24.10
C VAL A 271 10.85 3.37 24.88
N GLU A 272 11.10 4.53 24.25
CA GLU A 272 10.97 5.85 24.88
C GLU A 272 9.54 6.12 25.38
N ARG A 273 8.54 5.54 24.71
CA ARG A 273 7.13 5.84 24.93
C ARG A 273 6.37 4.65 25.55
N GLY A 274 7.09 3.63 26.01
CA GLY A 274 6.53 2.50 26.76
C GLY A 274 5.70 1.50 25.95
N ALA A 275 5.94 1.40 24.64
CA ALA A 275 5.31 0.41 23.76
C ALA A 275 6.29 -0.72 23.39
N LYS A 276 5.75 -1.81 22.83
CA LYS A 276 6.55 -2.90 22.26
C LYS A 276 6.55 -2.83 20.74
N ALA A 277 7.64 -3.26 20.13
CA ALA A 277 7.79 -3.33 18.68
C ALA A 277 7.79 -4.79 18.20
N ALA A 278 7.31 -5.03 16.99
CA ALA A 278 7.44 -6.29 16.27
C ALA A 278 7.49 -6.04 14.75
N VAL A 279 7.97 -7.02 13.99
CA VAL A 279 7.96 -6.98 12.52
C VAL A 279 7.31 -8.26 11.98
N VAL A 280 6.56 -8.14 10.88
CA VAL A 280 6.04 -9.24 10.09
C VAL A 280 6.63 -9.13 8.70
N VAL A 281 7.28 -10.19 8.21
CA VAL A 281 8.00 -10.18 6.94
C VAL A 281 7.16 -10.87 5.87
N PHE A 282 6.41 -10.11 5.08
CA PHE A 282 5.55 -10.69 4.05
C PHE A 282 6.40 -11.30 2.93
N PRO A 283 6.20 -12.58 2.58
CA PRO A 283 6.91 -13.19 1.47
C PRO A 283 6.31 -12.77 0.13
N VAL A 284 7.15 -12.81 -0.90
CA VAL A 284 6.69 -12.71 -2.29
C VAL A 284 6.03 -14.04 -2.71
N ALA A 285 4.99 -14.00 -3.55
CA ALA A 285 4.37 -15.21 -4.12
C ALA A 285 5.38 -16.15 -4.79
N LEU A 286 6.45 -15.57 -5.37
CA LEU A 286 7.61 -16.29 -5.89
C LEU A 286 8.29 -17.17 -4.82
N GLN A 287 8.49 -16.66 -3.60
CA GLN A 287 9.05 -17.44 -2.48
C GLN A 287 8.12 -18.56 -2.03
N VAL A 288 6.80 -18.32 -2.04
CA VAL A 288 5.79 -19.31 -1.62
C VAL A 288 5.67 -20.46 -2.63
N GLY A 289 5.66 -20.14 -3.93
CA GLY A 289 5.49 -21.13 -5.00
C GLY A 289 6.74 -21.92 -5.35
N SER A 290 7.93 -21.43 -5.00
CA SER A 290 9.20 -22.03 -5.42
C SER A 290 9.64 -23.22 -4.56
N GLU A 291 10.39 -24.14 -5.17
CA GLU A 291 11.09 -25.25 -4.53
C GLU A 291 12.57 -24.92 -4.25
N VAL A 292 13.05 -23.75 -4.71
CA VAL A 292 14.46 -23.31 -4.56
C VAL A 292 14.83 -22.88 -3.14
N GLY A 293 13.84 -22.63 -2.28
CA GLY A 293 14.03 -22.44 -0.85
C GLY A 293 14.61 -21.09 -0.40
N ASP A 294 14.44 -20.01 -1.17
CA ASP A 294 14.97 -18.69 -0.82
C ASP A 294 14.19 -18.00 0.32
N THR A 295 14.93 -17.54 1.33
CA THR A 295 14.49 -16.89 2.58
C THR A 295 15.29 -15.63 2.92
N LEU A 296 16.06 -15.08 1.96
CA LEU A 296 17.02 -14.01 2.25
C LEU A 296 16.40 -12.79 2.94
N PRO A 297 15.27 -12.21 2.49
CA PRO A 297 14.65 -11.07 3.19
C PRO A 297 14.23 -11.40 4.64
N GLN A 298 13.68 -12.60 4.85
CA GLN A 298 13.27 -13.09 6.17
C GLN A 298 14.46 -13.22 7.11
N GLU A 299 15.57 -13.78 6.64
CA GLU A 299 16.80 -13.93 7.41
C GLU A 299 17.42 -12.57 7.78
N ARG A 300 17.41 -11.61 6.84
CA ARG A 300 17.93 -10.26 7.06
C ARG A 300 17.14 -9.49 8.11
N VAL A 301 15.80 -9.47 7.99
CA VAL A 301 14.95 -8.82 8.99
C VAL A 301 15.07 -9.52 10.34
N ALA A 302 15.12 -10.85 10.39
CA ALA A 302 15.32 -11.57 11.65
C ALA A 302 16.68 -11.24 12.30
N ALA A 303 17.75 -11.09 11.51
CA ALA A 303 19.06 -10.69 12.01
C ALA A 303 19.06 -9.27 12.58
N ILE A 304 18.44 -8.32 11.87
CA ILE A 304 18.24 -6.94 12.35
C ILE A 304 17.38 -6.94 13.62
N GLY A 305 16.30 -7.70 13.63
CA GLY A 305 15.40 -7.85 14.78
C GLY A 305 16.14 -8.34 16.03
N ARG A 306 16.98 -9.39 15.91
CA ARG A 306 17.83 -9.86 17.01
C ARG A 306 18.79 -8.78 17.52
N LYS A 307 19.40 -8.00 16.62
CA LYS A 307 20.31 -6.89 16.98
C LYS A 307 19.58 -5.76 17.72
N LEU A 308 18.31 -5.52 17.40
CA LEU A 308 17.53 -4.40 17.92
C LEU A 308 16.55 -4.79 19.05
N GLY A 309 16.46 -6.07 19.39
CA GLY A 309 15.47 -6.59 20.35
C GLY A 309 14.03 -6.54 19.84
N ILE A 310 13.84 -6.64 18.51
CA ILE A 310 12.52 -6.63 17.86
C ILE A 310 12.20 -8.05 17.41
N PRO A 311 11.18 -8.73 17.96
CA PRO A 311 10.76 -10.03 17.47
C PRO A 311 10.19 -9.90 16.04
N ALA A 312 10.51 -10.88 15.20
CA ALA A 312 10.11 -10.90 13.80
C ALA A 312 9.34 -12.19 13.47
N LEU A 313 8.19 -12.05 12.80
CA LEU A 313 7.40 -13.15 12.28
C LEU A 313 7.72 -13.40 10.81
N ASP A 314 8.05 -14.65 10.48
CA ASP A 314 8.09 -15.16 9.12
C ASP A 314 6.84 -16.04 8.84
N PRO A 315 5.85 -15.57 8.06
CA PRO A 315 4.69 -16.34 7.66
C PRO A 315 4.94 -17.24 6.43
N LEU A 316 6.13 -17.23 5.82
CA LEU A 316 6.46 -18.02 4.63
C LEU A 316 6.25 -19.54 4.83
N PRO A 317 6.65 -20.17 5.96
CA PRO A 317 6.39 -21.60 6.16
C PRO A 317 4.90 -21.94 6.15
N ALA A 318 4.07 -21.11 6.77
CA ALA A 318 2.62 -21.31 6.82
C ALA A 318 1.98 -21.14 5.45
N LEU A 319 2.38 -20.10 4.70
CA LEU A 319 1.90 -19.89 3.34
C LEU A 319 2.36 -21.02 2.39
N ARG A 320 3.58 -21.55 2.55
CA ARG A 320 4.06 -22.73 1.79
C ARG A 320 3.24 -23.98 2.06
N ALA A 321 2.74 -24.17 3.28
CA ALA A 321 1.86 -25.29 3.61
C ALA A 321 0.53 -25.25 2.84
N HIS A 322 0.10 -24.05 2.40
CA HIS A 322 -1.10 -23.83 1.58
C HIS A 322 -0.79 -23.49 0.11
N LYS A 323 0.43 -23.75 -0.39
CA LYS A 323 0.86 -23.30 -1.74
C LYS A 323 0.05 -23.86 -2.91
N THR A 324 -0.74 -24.92 -2.70
CA THR A 324 -1.66 -25.48 -3.71
C THR A 324 -2.97 -24.69 -3.80
N GLU A 325 -3.26 -23.84 -2.82
CA GLU A 325 -4.41 -22.95 -2.81
C GLU A 325 -4.07 -21.60 -3.43
N ARG A 326 -5.11 -20.86 -3.84
CA ARG A 326 -4.91 -19.50 -4.36
C ARG A 326 -4.76 -18.51 -3.21
N LEU A 327 -3.52 -18.29 -2.79
CA LEU A 327 -3.18 -17.39 -1.68
C LEU A 327 -3.02 -15.93 -2.09
N PHE A 328 -2.72 -15.66 -3.36
CA PHE A 328 -2.46 -14.32 -3.89
C PHE A 328 -3.31 -13.98 -5.11
N TYR A 329 -3.59 -12.69 -5.29
CA TYR A 329 -4.16 -12.14 -6.51
C TYR A 329 -3.07 -11.82 -7.55
N ASP A 330 -1.88 -11.42 -7.10
CA ASP A 330 -0.68 -11.11 -7.90
C ASP A 330 0.59 -11.55 -7.13
N GLN A 331 1.72 -10.85 -7.29
CA GLN A 331 2.99 -11.21 -6.64
C GLN A 331 3.01 -11.00 -5.11
N CYS A 332 2.06 -10.25 -4.53
CA CYS A 332 2.06 -9.93 -3.09
C CYS A 332 0.69 -9.79 -2.43
N HIS A 333 -0.36 -9.39 -3.16
CA HIS A 333 -1.65 -9.09 -2.55
C HIS A 333 -2.42 -10.36 -2.23
N LEU A 334 -2.71 -10.56 -0.95
CA LEU A 334 -3.35 -11.76 -0.43
C LEU A 334 -4.83 -11.86 -0.84
N THR A 335 -5.28 -13.09 -1.11
CA THR A 335 -6.71 -13.44 -1.13
C THR A 335 -7.27 -13.46 0.30
N PRO A 336 -8.60 -13.55 0.50
CA PRO A 336 -9.17 -13.72 1.85
C PRO A 336 -8.56 -14.90 2.62
N LEU A 337 -8.23 -16.00 1.93
CA LEU A 337 -7.57 -17.15 2.51
C LEU A 337 -6.11 -16.84 2.89
N GLY A 338 -5.33 -16.22 1.99
CA GLY A 338 -3.95 -15.84 2.29
C GLY A 338 -3.87 -14.89 3.50
N ALA A 339 -4.78 -13.92 3.56
CA ALA A 339 -4.90 -13.00 4.69
C ALA A 339 -5.29 -13.72 5.99
N GLU A 340 -6.16 -14.73 5.91
CA GLU A 340 -6.52 -15.56 7.06
C GLU A 340 -5.32 -16.37 7.59
N VAL A 341 -4.56 -17.04 6.71
CA VAL A 341 -3.36 -17.79 7.10
C VAL A 341 -2.37 -16.87 7.84
N VAL A 342 -2.08 -15.69 7.27
CA VAL A 342 -1.16 -14.74 7.91
C VAL A 342 -1.73 -14.20 9.22
N ALA A 343 -3.02 -13.88 9.29
CA ALA A 343 -3.63 -13.40 10.53
C ALA A 343 -3.59 -14.44 11.67
N GLN A 344 -3.76 -15.73 11.34
CA GLN A 344 -3.65 -16.83 12.32
C GLN A 344 -2.21 -16.98 12.84
N GLU A 345 -1.21 -16.93 11.96
CA GLU A 345 0.21 -16.92 12.35
C GLU A 345 0.54 -15.70 13.22
N LEU A 346 0.10 -14.52 12.80
CA LEU A 346 0.34 -13.28 13.51
C LEU A 346 -0.31 -13.26 14.89
N ALA A 347 -1.54 -13.74 15.03
CA ALA A 347 -2.18 -13.87 16.33
C ALA A 347 -1.43 -14.85 17.26
N ARG A 348 -0.93 -15.98 16.73
CA ARG A 348 -0.11 -16.93 17.51
C ARG A 348 1.21 -16.32 17.95
N PHE A 349 1.90 -15.66 17.04
CA PHE A 349 3.16 -14.97 17.30
C PHE A 349 3.01 -13.88 18.37
N LEU A 350 2.02 -12.98 18.22
CA LEU A 350 1.79 -11.89 19.18
C LEU A 350 1.52 -12.40 20.60
N ARG A 351 0.80 -13.53 20.74
CA ARG A 351 0.58 -14.17 22.04
C ARG A 351 1.84 -14.84 22.58
N GLY A 352 2.57 -15.57 21.74
CA GLY A 352 3.82 -16.22 22.11
C GLY A 352 4.85 -15.23 22.66
N GLU A 353 4.95 -14.07 22.02
CA GLU A 353 5.82 -12.95 22.43
C GLU A 353 5.23 -12.10 23.57
N ARG A 354 4.03 -12.44 24.08
CA ARG A 354 3.32 -11.69 25.13
C ARG A 354 3.15 -10.20 24.79
N LEU A 355 2.90 -9.92 23.52
CA LEU A 355 2.65 -8.57 23.01
C LEU A 355 1.16 -8.21 23.20
N VAL A 356 0.28 -9.19 23.10
CA VAL A 356 -1.17 -9.04 23.31
C VAL A 356 -1.67 -9.98 24.42
N PRO A 357 -2.86 -9.72 25.01
CA PRO A 357 -3.48 -10.58 26.03
C PRO A 357 -3.78 -12.01 25.57
#